data_AF-A0A4R2LSL7-F1
#
_entry.id   AF-A0A4R2LSL7-F1
#
_cell.length_a   1.000
_cell.length_b   1.000
_cell.length_c   1.000
_cell.angle_alpha   90.00
_cell.angle_beta   90.00
_cell.angle_gamma   90.00
#
_symmetry.space_group_name_H-M   'P 1'
#
loop_
_entity.id
_entity.type
_entity.pdbx_description
1 polymer ?
#
loop_
_entity_poly.entity_id
_entity_poly.type
_entity_poly.pdbx_seq_one_letter_code
_entity_poly.pdbx_strand_id
1 'polypeptide(L)'
;MEKQTVKIGTELVKAVEKMKEAVKETSVQKSEAKENKETKEPKPGKPQKKQDKAAELQADIERKTKELQKCLAELERKKELSRNRTAFIDALEKLEDASAKIKEEQAFDSRVYKLRFVDGGAYNSNEIFSISNRYIIEEFVAFIQNRIAKKIEEIELRLISE
;
A
#
# COMPACT_ATOMS: atom_id res chain seq x y z
N MET A 1 4.75 -16.05 0.66
CA MET A 1 3.85 -15.31 1.57
C MET A 1 3.17 -14.10 0.92
N GLU A 2 3.82 -13.33 0.05
CA GLU A 2 3.17 -12.17 -0.61
C GLU A 2 1.89 -12.52 -1.40
N LYS A 3 1.89 -13.60 -2.20
CA LYS A 3 0.70 -14.04 -2.95
C LYS A 3 -0.50 -14.40 -2.06
N GLN A 4 -0.26 -14.88 -0.83
CA GLN A 4 -1.32 -15.14 0.15
C GLN A 4 -1.84 -13.84 0.76
N THR A 5 -0.96 -12.89 1.10
CA THR A 5 -1.39 -11.58 1.64
C THR A 5 -2.21 -10.75 0.66
N VAL A 6 -1.90 -10.82 -0.64
CA VAL A 6 -2.68 -10.13 -1.70
C VAL A 6 -4.06 -10.76 -1.84
N LYS A 7 -4.15 -12.10 -1.81
CA LYS A 7 -5.44 -12.80 -1.84
C LYS A 7 -6.32 -12.44 -0.64
N ILE A 8 -5.76 -12.42 0.57
CA ILE A 8 -6.50 -12.09 1.80
C ILE A 8 -7.02 -10.65 1.76
N GLY A 9 -6.23 -9.68 1.29
CA GLY A 9 -6.68 -8.29 1.14
C GLY A 9 -7.85 -8.15 0.15
N THR A 10 -7.76 -8.82 -1.01
CA THR A 10 -8.85 -8.80 -2.00
C THR A 10 -10.12 -9.52 -1.51
N GLU A 11 -9.99 -10.55 -0.69
CA GLU A 11 -11.12 -11.27 -0.12
C GLU A 11 -11.80 -10.46 1.00
N LEU A 12 -11.04 -9.71 1.80
CA LEU A 12 -11.58 -8.80 2.81
C LEU A 12 -12.36 -7.63 2.18
N VAL A 13 -11.84 -7.02 1.11
CA VAL A 13 -12.58 -5.97 0.38
C VAL A 13 -13.89 -6.51 -0.19
N LYS A 14 -13.87 -7.70 -0.80
CA LYS A 14 -15.08 -8.37 -1.29
C LYS A 14 -16.06 -8.73 -0.17
N ALA A 15 -15.58 -9.13 1.00
CA ALA A 15 -16.43 -9.44 2.15
C ALA A 15 -17.11 -8.17 2.70
N VAL A 16 -16.39 -7.05 2.74
CA VAL A 16 -16.94 -5.75 3.18
C VAL A 16 -17.97 -5.22 2.19
N GLU A 17 -17.74 -5.35 0.87
CA GLU A 17 -18.73 -4.99 -0.14
C GLU A 17 -19.99 -5.88 -0.06
N LYS A 18 -19.82 -7.19 0.10
CA LYS A 18 -20.95 -8.11 0.29
C LYS A 18 -21.76 -7.82 1.55
N MET A 19 -21.10 -7.44 2.66
CA MET A 19 -21.81 -6.98 3.86
C MET A 19 -22.60 -5.69 3.59
N LYS A 20 -22.03 -4.76 2.82
CA LYS A 20 -22.69 -3.50 2.44
C LYS A 20 -23.92 -3.73 1.54
N GLU A 21 -23.87 -4.73 0.65
CA GLU A 21 -24.99 -5.13 -0.20
C GLU A 21 -26.07 -5.91 0.58
N ALA A 22 -25.69 -6.83 1.47
CA ALA A 22 -26.63 -7.55 2.32
C ALA A 22 -27.41 -6.60 3.26
N VAL A 23 -26.77 -5.52 3.73
CA VAL A 23 -27.42 -4.47 4.52
C VAL A 23 -28.45 -3.68 3.68
N LYS A 24 -28.20 -3.46 2.38
CA LYS A 24 -29.16 -2.83 1.48
C LYS A 24 -30.36 -3.75 1.20
N GLU A 25 -30.15 -5.04 0.94
CA GLU A 25 -31.25 -5.98 0.65
C GLU A 25 -32.19 -6.18 1.84
N THR A 26 -31.65 -6.20 3.07
CA THR A 26 -32.45 -6.32 4.30
C THR A 26 -33.33 -5.08 4.56
N SER A 27 -32.95 -3.92 4.02
CA SER A 27 -33.71 -2.67 4.13
C SER A 27 -34.89 -2.58 3.14
N VAL A 28 -34.83 -3.30 2.02
CA VAL A 28 -35.87 -3.28 0.97
C VAL A 28 -36.95 -4.34 1.23
N GLN A 29 -36.58 -5.54 1.70
CA GLN A 29 -37.54 -6.64 1.92
C GLN A 29 -38.54 -6.44 3.07
N LYS A 30 -38.36 -5.41 3.92
CA LYS A 30 -39.32 -5.12 5.00
C LYS A 30 -40.51 -4.24 4.56
N SER A 31 -40.56 -3.84 3.28
CA SER A 31 -41.53 -2.89 2.75
C SER A 31 -42.74 -3.52 2.04
N GLU A 32 -42.67 -4.78 1.58
CA GLU A 32 -43.66 -5.30 0.60
C GLU A 32 -44.48 -6.53 1.03
N ALA A 33 -44.45 -6.95 2.31
CA ALA A 33 -45.27 -8.07 2.77
C ALA A 33 -46.32 -7.66 3.81
N LYS A 34 -47.27 -6.81 3.43
CA LYS A 34 -48.57 -6.69 4.12
C LYS A 34 -49.70 -6.35 3.14
N GLU A 35 -50.26 -7.37 2.51
CA GLU A 35 -51.66 -7.35 2.12
C GLU A 35 -52.25 -8.76 2.31
N ASN A 36 -53.00 -8.95 3.41
CA ASN A 36 -54.37 -9.49 3.48
C ASN A 36 -54.67 -10.09 4.88
N LYS A 37 -55.94 -9.92 5.30
CA LYS A 37 -56.62 -10.07 6.61
C LYS A 37 -56.28 -11.34 7.42
N GLU A 38 -56.43 -11.45 8.76
CA GLU A 38 -57.58 -11.04 9.61
C GLU A 38 -57.26 -11.19 11.13
N THR A 39 -57.83 -10.28 11.95
CA THR A 39 -58.20 -10.35 13.38
C THR A 39 -57.25 -10.90 14.48
N LYS A 40 -56.77 -9.99 15.35
CA LYS A 40 -57.10 -9.87 16.80
C LYS A 40 -56.17 -8.84 17.45
N GLU A 41 -56.73 -7.80 18.07
CA GLU A 41 -55.97 -6.88 18.93
C GLU A 41 -55.36 -7.63 20.13
N PRO A 42 -54.15 -7.25 20.58
CA PRO A 42 -54.12 -6.32 21.72
C PRO A 42 -52.96 -5.29 21.73
N LYS A 43 -53.31 -4.10 22.26
CA LYS A 43 -52.51 -3.11 23.01
C LYS A 43 -51.47 -2.23 22.27
N PRO A 44 -51.54 -0.89 22.46
CA PRO A 44 -50.54 0.05 21.95
C PRO A 44 -49.32 0.03 22.89
N GLY A 45 -48.23 -0.57 22.45
CA GLY A 45 -47.04 -0.71 23.30
C GLY A 45 -45.75 -0.88 22.51
N LYS A 46 -45.13 0.25 22.16
CA LYS A 46 -43.69 0.41 21.80
C LYS A 46 -43.18 -0.25 20.50
N PRO A 47 -43.54 0.26 19.31
CA PRO A 47 -42.75 0.02 18.10
C PRO A 47 -41.49 0.92 18.00
N GLN A 48 -41.48 2.10 18.61
CA GLN A 48 -40.37 3.09 18.48
C GLN A 48 -39.02 2.60 19.03
N LYS A 49 -38.98 1.99 20.22
CA LYS A 49 -37.71 1.57 20.86
C LYS A 49 -36.88 0.53 20.08
N LYS A 50 -37.47 -0.22 19.14
CA LYS A 50 -36.73 -1.20 18.32
C LYS A 50 -36.12 -0.57 17.06
N GLN A 51 -36.72 0.50 16.55
CA GLN A 51 -36.24 1.21 15.35
C GLN A 51 -35.04 2.10 15.70
N ASP A 52 -35.07 2.73 16.88
CA ASP A 52 -33.96 3.53 17.40
C ASP A 52 -32.69 2.69 17.66
N LYS A 53 -32.86 1.49 18.24
CA LYS A 53 -31.74 0.55 18.44
C LYS A 53 -31.13 0.02 17.14
N ALA A 54 -31.96 -0.19 16.11
CA ALA A 54 -31.46 -0.63 14.81
C ALA A 54 -30.67 0.48 14.11
N ALA A 55 -31.12 1.74 14.21
CA ALA A 55 -30.39 2.89 13.70
C ALA A 55 -29.07 3.13 14.46
N GLU A 56 -29.08 2.97 15.78
CA GLU A 56 -27.87 3.08 16.63
C GLU A 56 -26.84 2.00 16.27
N LEU A 57 -27.28 0.74 16.10
CA LEU A 57 -26.41 -0.35 15.63
C LEU A 57 -25.86 -0.11 14.22
N GLN A 58 -26.68 0.44 13.32
CA GLN A 58 -26.25 0.78 11.96
C GLN A 58 -25.19 1.88 11.95
N ALA A 59 -25.37 2.93 12.75
CA ALA A 59 -24.40 4.01 12.91
C ALA A 59 -23.07 3.50 13.51
N ASP A 60 -23.13 2.60 14.49
CA ASP A 60 -21.95 1.96 15.07
C ASP A 60 -21.21 1.05 14.07
N ILE A 61 -21.94 0.30 13.24
CA ILE A 61 -21.36 -0.50 12.14
C ILE A 61 -20.65 0.41 11.14
N GLU A 62 -21.28 1.52 10.75
CA GLU A 62 -20.69 2.48 9.82
C GLU A 62 -19.45 3.16 10.39
N ARG A 63 -19.47 3.52 11.69
CA ARG A 63 -18.29 4.07 12.37
C ARG A 63 -17.14 3.07 12.36
N LYS A 64 -17.39 1.82 12.79
CA LYS A 64 -16.37 0.76 12.80
C LYS A 64 -15.86 0.43 11.40
N THR A 65 -16.73 0.48 10.39
CA THR A 65 -16.33 0.24 8.99
C THR A 65 -15.40 1.35 8.48
N LYS A 66 -15.67 2.62 8.81
CA LYS A 66 -14.76 3.74 8.46
C LYS A 66 -13.41 3.62 9.16
N GLU A 67 -13.40 3.25 10.45
CA GLU A 67 -12.17 3.01 11.20
C GLU A 67 -11.37 1.86 10.58
N LEU A 68 -12.02 0.74 10.24
CA LEU A 68 -11.37 -0.39 9.57
C LEU A 68 -10.79 0.00 8.20
N GLN A 69 -11.52 0.78 7.40
CA GLN A 69 -11.02 1.27 6.12
C GLN A 69 -9.78 2.16 6.29
N LYS A 70 -9.77 3.02 7.30
CA LYS A 70 -8.60 3.84 7.64
C LYS A 70 -7.41 2.98 8.03
N CYS A 71 -7.61 1.99 8.91
CA CYS A 71 -6.57 1.06 9.32
C CYS A 71 -6.02 0.26 8.13
N LEU A 72 -6.88 -0.19 7.21
CA LEU A 72 -6.44 -0.89 6.00
C LEU A 72 -5.58 -0.01 5.10
N ALA A 73 -5.99 1.24 4.85
CA ALA A 73 -5.20 2.18 4.05
C ALA A 73 -3.84 2.49 4.69
N GLU A 74 -3.79 2.64 6.02
CA GLU A 74 -2.54 2.83 6.76
C GLU A 74 -1.62 1.60 6.65
N LEU A 75 -2.18 0.39 6.76
CA LEU A 75 -1.42 -0.86 6.60
C LEU A 75 -0.85 -1.01 5.19
N GLU A 76 -1.63 -0.73 4.15
CA GLU A 76 -1.16 -0.76 2.77
C GLU A 76 -0.03 0.25 2.54
N ARG A 77 -0.18 1.48 3.07
CA ARG A 77 0.88 2.49 3.03
C ARG A 77 2.16 2.01 3.73
N LYS A 78 2.05 1.43 4.94
CA LYS A 78 3.21 0.91 5.69
C LYS A 78 3.86 -0.27 4.96
N LYS A 79 3.08 -1.14 4.33
CA LYS A 79 3.60 -2.23 3.50
C LYS A 79 4.41 -1.71 2.31
N GLU A 80 3.93 -0.68 1.64
CA GLU A 80 4.64 -0.08 0.50
C GLU A 80 5.93 0.63 0.94
N LEU A 81 5.88 1.35 2.07
CA LEU A 81 7.09 1.91 2.68
C LEU A 81 8.11 0.82 3.03
N SER A 82 7.66 -0.29 3.60
CA SER A 82 8.55 -1.42 3.91
C SER A 82 9.18 -2.04 2.66
N ARG A 83 8.43 -2.18 1.57
CA ARG A 83 8.97 -2.68 0.29
C ARG A 83 10.03 -1.76 -0.28
N ASN A 84 9.74 -0.46 -0.28
CA ASN A 84 10.69 0.56 -0.73
C ASN A 84 11.96 0.56 0.12
N ARG A 85 11.84 0.41 1.45
CA ARG A 85 12.98 0.25 2.35
C ARG A 85 13.86 -0.93 1.96
N THR A 86 13.28 -2.10 1.74
CA THR A 86 14.04 -3.29 1.31
C THR A 86 14.73 -3.05 -0.03
N ALA A 87 14.04 -2.48 -1.01
CA ALA A 87 14.65 -2.17 -2.31
C ALA A 87 15.84 -1.20 -2.20
N PHE A 88 15.76 -0.22 -1.31
CA PHE A 88 16.87 0.70 -1.04
C PHE A 88 18.05 0.01 -0.34
N ILE A 89 17.80 -0.91 0.59
CA ILE A 89 18.86 -1.70 1.25
C ILE A 89 19.58 -2.57 0.21
N ASP A 90 18.84 -3.32 -0.61
CA ASP A 90 19.43 -4.15 -1.67
C ASP A 90 20.25 -3.32 -2.67
N ALA A 91 19.82 -2.08 -2.94
CA ALA A 91 20.55 -1.16 -3.79
C ALA A 91 21.83 -0.63 -3.11
N LEU A 92 21.79 -0.37 -1.81
CA LEU A 92 22.94 0.08 -1.03
C LEU A 92 24.04 -0.99 -1.00
N GLU A 93 23.68 -2.25 -0.73
CA GLU A 93 24.61 -3.39 -0.76
C GLU A 93 25.31 -3.50 -2.13
N LYS A 94 24.55 -3.40 -3.23
CA LYS A 94 25.12 -3.43 -4.59
C LYS A 94 26.05 -2.25 -4.88
N LEU A 95 25.76 -1.08 -4.32
CA LEU A 95 26.62 0.10 -4.47
C LEU A 95 27.89 -0.03 -3.63
N GLU A 96 27.82 -0.65 -2.44
CA GLU A 96 29.00 -0.97 -1.63
C GLU A 96 29.95 -1.92 -2.38
N ASP A 97 29.40 -2.99 -2.95
CA ASP A 97 30.17 -3.92 -3.79
C ASP A 97 30.79 -3.23 -5.01
N ALA A 98 30.03 -2.35 -5.68
CA ALA A 98 30.53 -1.60 -6.82
C ALA A 98 31.65 -0.62 -6.40
N SER A 99 31.47 0.07 -5.27
CA SER A 99 32.47 0.99 -4.70
C SER A 99 33.79 0.28 -4.42
N ALA A 100 33.73 -0.92 -3.82
CA ALA A 100 34.92 -1.72 -3.55
C ALA A 100 35.68 -2.06 -4.85
N LYS A 101 34.97 -2.55 -5.87
CA LYS A 101 35.56 -2.92 -7.17
C LYS A 101 36.14 -1.72 -7.93
N ILE A 102 35.48 -0.57 -7.89
CA ILE A 102 35.97 0.66 -8.54
C ILE A 102 37.28 1.14 -7.88
N LYS A 103 37.42 0.98 -6.56
CA LYS A 103 38.63 1.35 -5.81
C LYS A 103 39.83 0.44 -6.09
N GLU A 104 39.59 -0.80 -6.49
CA GLU A 104 40.65 -1.73 -6.90
C GLU A 104 41.26 -1.35 -8.27
N GLU A 105 40.51 -0.64 -9.11
CA GLU A 105 40.99 -0.19 -10.41
C GLU A 105 41.95 1.00 -10.29
N GLN A 106 43.05 0.95 -11.04
CA GLN A 106 44.03 2.05 -11.14
C GLN A 106 43.93 2.82 -12.46
N ALA A 107 43.09 2.34 -13.39
CA ALA A 107 42.92 2.97 -14.69
C ALA A 107 42.15 4.30 -14.58
N PHE A 108 42.38 5.19 -15.55
CA PHE A 108 41.63 6.44 -15.66
C PHE A 108 40.14 6.18 -15.97
N ASP A 109 39.88 5.25 -16.89
CA ASP A 109 38.54 4.74 -17.18
C ASP A 109 38.34 3.37 -16.53
N SER A 110 37.18 3.20 -15.90
CA SER A 110 36.72 1.93 -15.37
C SER A 110 36.41 0.96 -16.51
N ARG A 111 36.86 -0.29 -16.34
CA ARG A 111 36.54 -1.40 -17.25
C ARG A 111 35.37 -2.21 -16.76
N VAL A 112 35.07 -2.13 -15.47
CA VAL A 112 34.03 -2.92 -14.81
C VAL A 112 32.69 -2.19 -14.80
N TYR A 113 32.69 -0.86 -14.65
CA TYR A 113 31.47 -0.07 -14.55
C TYR A 113 31.45 1.12 -15.51
N LYS A 114 30.23 1.52 -15.92
CA LYS A 114 29.98 2.76 -16.64
C LYS A 114 28.61 3.31 -16.29
N LEU A 115 28.48 4.64 -16.22
CA LEU A 115 27.19 5.31 -16.15
C LEU A 115 26.61 5.39 -17.56
N ARG A 116 25.37 4.93 -17.74
CA ARG A 116 24.67 5.00 -19.03
C ARG A 116 23.44 5.90 -18.90
N PHE A 117 23.31 6.83 -19.83
CA PHE A 117 22.10 7.60 -20.03
C PHE A 117 21.35 7.01 -21.21
N VAL A 118 20.12 6.60 -20.98
CA VAL A 118 19.24 5.94 -21.96
C VAL A 118 17.93 6.70 -22.02
N ASP A 119 17.27 6.69 -23.18
CA ASP A 119 15.90 7.19 -23.29
C ASP A 119 14.94 6.22 -22.57
N GLY A 120 14.23 6.72 -21.56
CA GLY A 120 13.28 5.92 -20.78
C GLY A 120 11.97 5.60 -21.51
N GLY A 121 11.68 6.28 -22.63
CA GLY A 121 10.46 6.07 -23.41
C GLY A 121 10.57 5.02 -24.52
N ALA A 122 11.79 4.58 -24.86
CA ALA A 122 12.02 3.68 -25.98
C ALA A 122 12.06 2.21 -25.52
N TYR A 123 11.29 1.35 -26.21
CA TYR A 123 11.28 -0.11 -25.97
C TYR A 123 12.68 -0.72 -26.12
N ASN A 124 13.47 -0.17 -27.04
CA ASN A 124 14.91 -0.40 -27.13
C ASN A 124 15.61 0.82 -26.52
N SER A 125 16.20 0.63 -25.33
CA SER A 125 16.97 1.65 -24.64
C SER A 125 18.25 1.96 -25.42
N ASN A 126 18.15 2.84 -26.40
CA ASN A 126 19.32 3.36 -27.09
C ASN A 126 20.11 4.22 -26.11
N GLU A 127 21.35 3.81 -25.87
CA GLU A 127 22.33 4.58 -25.09
C GLU A 127 22.55 5.93 -25.78
N ILE A 128 22.17 7.01 -25.10
CA ILE A 128 22.41 8.38 -25.57
C ILE A 128 23.90 8.68 -25.40
N PHE A 129 24.43 8.42 -24.20
CA PHE A 129 25.86 8.47 -23.92
C PHE A 129 26.21 7.64 -22.68
N SER A 130 27.50 7.41 -22.49
CA SER A 130 28.04 6.86 -21.24
C SER A 130 29.27 7.58 -20.74
N ILE A 131 29.50 7.43 -19.44
CA ILE A 131 30.69 7.90 -18.75
C ILE A 131 31.36 6.69 -18.12
N SER A 132 32.58 6.40 -18.56
CA SER A 132 33.41 5.31 -18.01
C SER A 132 34.51 5.82 -17.08
N ASN A 133 34.68 7.14 -16.92
CA ASN A 133 35.73 7.69 -16.08
C ASN A 133 35.59 7.21 -14.63
N ARG A 134 36.64 6.59 -14.10
CA ARG A 134 36.62 5.92 -12.80
C ARG A 134 36.29 6.88 -11.65
N TYR A 135 36.90 8.07 -11.66
CA TYR A 135 36.70 9.08 -10.61
C TYR A 135 35.26 9.59 -10.57
N ILE A 136 34.68 9.87 -11.73
CA ILE A 136 33.28 10.30 -11.82
C ILE A 136 32.34 9.20 -11.31
N ILE A 137 32.60 7.94 -11.67
CA ILE A 137 31.78 6.82 -11.19
C ILE A 137 31.92 6.65 -9.68
N GLU A 138 33.14 6.76 -9.13
CA GLU A 138 33.40 6.67 -7.69
C GLU A 138 32.64 7.75 -6.90
N GLU A 139 32.73 9.01 -7.33
CA GLU A 139 32.00 10.12 -6.73
C GLU A 139 30.47 9.93 -6.82
N PHE A 140 29.99 9.46 -7.97
CA PHE A 140 28.57 9.19 -8.16
C PHE A 140 28.07 8.10 -7.22
N VAL A 141 28.80 6.98 -7.10
CA VAL A 141 28.44 5.87 -6.22
C VAL A 141 28.40 6.37 -4.76
N ALA A 142 29.43 7.08 -4.31
CA ALA A 142 29.46 7.65 -2.96
C ALA A 142 28.31 8.63 -2.70
N PHE A 143 27.97 9.46 -3.68
CA PHE A 143 26.82 10.37 -3.59
C PHE A 143 25.50 9.60 -3.46
N ILE A 144 25.27 8.59 -4.29
CA ILE A 144 24.03 7.81 -4.26
C ILE A 144 23.90 6.99 -2.97
N GLN A 145 24.99 6.38 -2.48
CA GLN A 145 24.99 5.68 -1.19
C GLN A 145 24.49 6.58 -0.06
N ASN A 146 25.04 7.80 0.04
CA ASN A 146 24.61 8.79 1.03
C ASN A 146 23.14 9.21 0.86
N ARG A 147 22.66 9.34 -0.38
CA ARG A 147 21.26 9.67 -0.66
C ARG A 147 20.31 8.54 -0.28
N ILE A 148 20.67 7.30 -0.58
CA ILE A 148 19.89 6.11 -0.25
C ILE A 148 19.82 5.92 1.26
N ALA A 149 20.94 6.05 1.98
CA ALA A 149 20.98 5.95 3.44
C ALA A 149 20.01 6.95 4.10
N LYS A 150 20.05 8.22 3.71
CA LYS A 150 19.09 9.24 4.17
C LYS A 150 17.65 8.87 3.84
N LYS A 151 17.41 8.27 2.68
CA LYS A 151 16.05 7.88 2.27
C LYS A 151 15.53 6.71 3.08
N ILE A 152 16.39 5.77 3.44
CA ILE A 152 16.07 4.67 4.36
C ILE A 152 15.67 5.25 5.72
N GLU A 153 16.47 6.16 6.29
CA GLU A 153 16.16 6.84 7.55
C GLU A 153 14.79 7.56 7.50
N GLU A 154 14.51 8.31 6.44
CA GLU A 154 13.20 8.96 6.24
C GLU A 154 12.04 7.95 6.22
N ILE A 155 12.22 6.81 5.56
CA ILE A 155 11.20 5.75 5.48
C ILE A 155 11.02 5.09 6.86
N GLU A 156 12.10 4.82 7.57
CA GLU A 156 12.06 4.24 8.92
C GLU A 156 11.34 5.16 9.90
N LEU A 157 11.61 6.47 9.87
CA LEU A 157 10.90 7.45 10.67
C LEU A 157 9.39 7.43 10.38
N ARG A 158 8.99 7.35 9.10
CA ARG A 158 7.58 7.27 8.70
C ARG A 158 6.90 5.95 9.06
N LEU A 159 7.66 4.87 9.23
CA LEU A 159 7.15 3.58 9.66
C LEU A 159 6.91 3.54 11.17
N ILE A 160 7.76 4.24 11.93
CA ILE A 160 7.71 4.31 13.41
C ILE A 160 6.72 5.38 13.88
N SER A 161 6.60 6.51 13.18
CA SER A 161 5.63 7.56 13.51
C SER A 161 4.20 7.07 13.22
N GLU A 162 3.37 7.00 14.27
CA GLU A 162 1.93 6.71 14.22
C GLU A 162 1.13 7.79 13.48
#